data_AF-A0A2H0WUR5-F1
#
_entry.id   AF-A0A2H0WUR5-F1
#
_cell.length_a   1.000
_cell.length_b   1.000
_cell.length_c   1.000
_cell.angle_alpha   90.00
_cell.angle_beta   90.00
_cell.angle_gamma   90.00
#
_symmetry.space_group_name_H-M   'P 1'
#
loop_
_entity.id
_entity.type
_entity.pdbx_description
1 polymer ?
#
loop_
_entity_poly.entity_id
_entity_poly.type
_entity_poly.pdbx_seq_one_letter_code
_entity_poly.pdbx_strand_id
1 'polypeptide(L)'
;MKELTRQQRMEIWARVKNGETLREILNKEYTDYGFAVVIKTESCRCDSPEPHPFRSGPVIEPSREEICNAYFTLKETEEKTPRTPAQFLERGHYYVVNRSFRELGSGYLLSNTPADTEIKLILPKLRENLWPNYIENPKTKASGIICCIPQTGRCPMKCKDCFFQSGRSYLEPLDDNLPNMPNPDWVEKHGYVIRVNDGNDSNNRGKSVIESTKLYKRKFYNTAIPKDLENFDAPVVLTVNPAEMTDTKAYLLDPIPKNLMFVRVRVNTWNLSLVDEVIEHYSARGIPIILTFMAYFDGQIPAEHKKNYTFRTRTINSYHAITTKAWKKIMVRYLDDKKYNKWVYSCGKIEGEHGTTACRHCGNCLREYFATIERMKNKEQES
;
A
#
# COMPACT_ATOMS: atom_id res chain seq x y z
N MET A 1 -6.44 -14.19 -18.16
CA MET A 1 -6.82 -13.06 -19.03
C MET A 1 -8.25 -13.27 -19.47
N LYS A 2 -9.11 -12.24 -19.50
CA LYS A 2 -10.44 -12.33 -20.09
C LYS A 2 -10.39 -11.61 -21.44
N GLU A 3 -10.58 -12.34 -22.52
CA GLU A 3 -10.79 -11.73 -23.82
C GLU A 3 -12.24 -11.25 -23.91
N LEU A 4 -12.43 -10.03 -24.42
CA LEU A 4 -13.76 -9.53 -24.73
C LEU A 4 -14.34 -10.36 -25.87
N THR A 5 -15.62 -10.70 -25.81
CA THR A 5 -16.28 -11.36 -26.94
C THR A 5 -16.35 -10.39 -28.12
N ARG A 6 -16.54 -10.93 -29.34
CA ARG A 6 -16.73 -10.11 -30.54
C ARG A 6 -17.84 -9.07 -30.36
N GLN A 7 -18.94 -9.46 -29.71
CA GLN A 7 -20.07 -8.59 -29.45
C GLN A 7 -19.72 -7.44 -28.50
N GLN A 8 -19.02 -7.73 -27.40
CA GLN A 8 -18.53 -6.71 -26.47
C GLN A 8 -17.57 -5.72 -27.16
N ARG A 9 -16.70 -6.20 -28.07
CA ARG A 9 -15.82 -5.32 -28.85
C ARG A 9 -16.63 -4.40 -29.78
N MET A 10 -17.68 -4.91 -30.43
CA MET A 10 -18.52 -4.11 -31.31
C MET A 10 -19.34 -3.06 -30.54
N GLU A 11 -19.84 -3.39 -29.36
CA GLU A 11 -20.58 -2.47 -28.48
C GLU A 11 -19.70 -1.30 -28.01
N ILE A 12 -18.46 -1.61 -27.58
CA ILE A 12 -17.46 -0.59 -27.23
C ILE A 12 -17.20 0.32 -28.43
N TRP A 13 -17.00 -0.26 -29.62
CA TRP A 13 -16.77 0.49 -30.85
C TRP A 13 -17.92 1.41 -31.24
N ALA A 14 -19.16 0.93 -31.16
CA ALA A 14 -20.35 1.73 -31.47
C ALA A 14 -20.45 2.97 -30.56
N ARG A 15 -20.08 2.82 -29.28
CA ARG A 15 -20.10 3.92 -28.30
C ARG A 15 -18.97 4.90 -28.48
N VAL A 16 -17.78 4.42 -28.84
CA VAL A 16 -16.67 5.31 -29.24
C VAL A 16 -17.07 6.15 -30.46
N LYS A 17 -17.73 5.55 -31.45
CA LYS A 17 -18.28 6.31 -32.61
C LYS A 17 -19.32 7.35 -32.21
N ASN A 18 -20.04 7.14 -31.12
CA ASN A 18 -21.03 8.07 -30.57
C ASN A 18 -20.44 9.09 -29.59
N GLY A 19 -19.11 9.20 -29.51
CA GLY A 19 -18.42 10.27 -28.77
C GLY A 19 -18.01 9.92 -27.33
N GLU A 20 -18.29 8.70 -26.84
CA GLU A 20 -17.72 8.26 -25.56
C GLU A 20 -16.22 7.95 -25.70
N THR A 21 -15.41 8.34 -24.73
CA THR A 21 -14.00 7.93 -24.75
C THR A 21 -13.86 6.47 -24.32
N LEU A 22 -12.93 5.74 -24.92
CA LEU A 22 -12.61 4.35 -24.52
C LEU A 22 -12.32 4.26 -23.01
N ARG A 23 -11.71 5.30 -22.44
CA ARG A 23 -11.43 5.40 -21.00
C ARG A 23 -12.70 5.46 -20.15
N GLU A 24 -13.71 6.22 -20.56
CA GLU A 24 -14.98 6.31 -19.83
C GLU A 24 -15.73 4.98 -19.87
N ILE A 25 -15.74 4.31 -21.03
CA ILE A 25 -16.38 3.00 -21.20
C ILE A 25 -15.70 1.96 -20.29
N LEU A 26 -14.36 1.86 -20.35
CA LEU A 26 -13.60 0.90 -19.54
C LEU A 26 -13.68 1.19 -18.04
N ASN A 27 -13.67 2.46 -17.63
CA ASN A 27 -13.81 2.83 -16.22
C ASN A 27 -15.23 2.66 -15.67
N LYS A 28 -16.28 2.67 -16.51
CA LYS A 28 -17.65 2.44 -16.04
C LYS A 28 -17.94 0.95 -15.87
N GLU A 29 -17.48 0.13 -16.80
CA GLU A 29 -17.95 -1.26 -16.93
C GLU A 29 -16.91 -2.31 -16.49
N TYR A 30 -15.66 -1.90 -16.35
CA TYR A 30 -14.55 -2.82 -16.09
C TYR A 30 -13.62 -2.29 -14.98
N THR A 31 -14.16 -1.53 -14.02
CA THR A 31 -13.47 -0.91 -12.87
C THR A 31 -12.48 -1.82 -12.13
N ASP A 32 -12.73 -3.13 -12.13
CA ASP A 32 -11.92 -4.15 -11.45
C ASP A 32 -10.69 -4.63 -12.23
N TYR A 33 -10.46 -4.16 -13.45
CA TYR A 33 -9.38 -4.61 -14.32
C TYR A 33 -8.34 -3.51 -14.61
N GLY A 34 -7.07 -3.91 -14.71
CA GLY A 34 -6.08 -3.13 -15.46
C GLY A 34 -6.25 -3.44 -16.95
N PHE A 35 -5.98 -2.49 -17.84
CA PHE A 35 -6.18 -2.67 -19.28
C PHE A 35 -4.86 -2.46 -20.01
N ALA A 36 -4.60 -3.30 -21.01
CA ALA A 36 -3.67 -3.02 -22.10
C ALA A 36 -4.46 -3.11 -23.42
N VAL A 37 -4.33 -2.09 -24.26
CA VAL A 37 -4.92 -2.06 -25.60
C VAL A 37 -3.81 -2.43 -26.57
N VAL A 38 -3.91 -3.58 -27.23
CA VAL A 38 -3.01 -3.99 -28.30
C VAL A 38 -3.73 -3.73 -29.62
N ILE A 39 -3.19 -2.81 -30.41
CA ILE A 39 -3.69 -2.49 -31.75
C ILE A 39 -2.83 -3.28 -32.74
N LYS A 40 -3.44 -4.23 -33.45
CA LYS A 40 -2.78 -4.94 -34.56
C LYS A 40 -3.19 -4.26 -35.86
N THR A 41 -2.30 -3.44 -36.41
CA THR A 41 -2.50 -2.92 -37.77
C THR A 41 -2.01 -3.98 -38.75
N GLU A 42 -2.91 -4.49 -39.59
CA GLU A 42 -2.47 -5.15 -40.80
C GLU A 42 -1.85 -4.07 -41.69
N SER A 43 -0.65 -4.33 -42.18
CA SER A 43 0.23 -3.41 -42.91
C SER A 43 -0.51 -2.30 -43.67
N CYS A 44 -0.22 -1.04 -43.34
CA CYS A 44 -0.49 0.07 -44.25
C CYS A 44 0.11 -0.28 -45.61
N ARG A 45 -0.72 -0.42 -46.65
CA ARG A 45 -0.24 -0.41 -48.04
C ARG A 45 0.21 1.01 -48.34
N CYS A 46 1.50 1.24 -48.24
CA CYS A 46 2.14 2.43 -48.79
C CYS A 46 2.26 2.18 -50.30
N ASP A 47 1.43 2.83 -51.12
CA ASP A 47 1.60 2.86 -52.57
C ASP A 47 2.78 3.78 -52.94
N SER A 48 4.00 3.41 -52.50
CA SER A 48 5.25 4.04 -52.94
C SER A 48 5.87 3.18 -54.05
N PRO A 49 6.26 3.78 -55.21
CA PRO A 49 6.77 3.04 -56.35
C PRO A 49 8.24 2.61 -56.23
N GLU A 50 8.91 2.77 -55.08
CA GLU A 50 10.31 2.35 -54.90
C GLU A 50 10.47 1.09 -54.02
N PRO A 51 11.34 0.13 -54.39
CA PRO A 51 11.50 -1.12 -53.67
C PRO A 51 12.28 -0.94 -52.37
N HIS A 52 11.62 -1.10 -51.22
CA HIS A 52 12.28 -1.16 -49.91
C HIS A 52 13.01 -2.52 -49.70
N PRO A 53 14.23 -2.53 -49.12
CA PRO A 53 15.08 -3.72 -49.05
C PRO A 53 14.82 -4.61 -47.83
N PHE A 54 13.56 -4.76 -47.40
CA PHE A 54 13.22 -5.68 -46.31
C PHE A 54 12.05 -6.57 -46.72
N ARG A 55 12.36 -7.84 -46.97
CA ARG A 55 11.39 -8.90 -47.25
C ARG A 55 10.37 -9.01 -46.11
N SER A 56 9.11 -9.15 -46.48
CA SER A 56 8.00 -9.54 -45.62
C SER A 56 8.30 -10.86 -44.92
N GLY A 57 8.69 -10.79 -43.66
CA GLY A 57 8.68 -11.93 -42.75
C GLY A 57 7.26 -12.18 -42.22
N PRO A 58 6.95 -13.42 -41.77
CA PRO A 58 5.67 -13.71 -41.14
C PRO A 58 5.47 -12.82 -39.91
N VAL A 59 4.23 -12.35 -39.71
CA VAL A 59 3.83 -11.67 -38.48
C VAL A 59 3.89 -12.69 -37.34
N ILE A 60 4.92 -12.60 -36.51
CA ILE A 60 5.04 -13.42 -35.30
C ILE A 60 4.20 -12.75 -34.21
N GLU A 61 3.20 -13.47 -33.69
CA GLU A 61 2.48 -13.01 -32.50
C GLU A 61 3.41 -13.12 -31.28
N PRO A 62 3.61 -12.04 -30.50
CA PRO A 62 4.43 -12.11 -29.31
C PRO A 62 3.81 -13.07 -28.30
N SER A 63 4.65 -13.89 -27.70
CA SER A 63 4.26 -14.80 -26.63
C SER A 63 3.73 -14.04 -25.42
N ARG A 64 2.94 -14.74 -24.60
CA ARG A 64 2.39 -14.22 -23.33
C ARG A 64 3.48 -13.64 -22.42
N GLU A 65 4.66 -14.24 -22.43
CA GLU A 65 5.80 -13.83 -21.61
C GLU A 65 6.45 -12.54 -22.14
N GLU A 66 6.55 -12.37 -23.46
CA GLU A 66 7.07 -11.16 -24.10
C GLU A 66 6.18 -9.94 -23.86
N ILE A 67 4.85 -10.11 -23.91
CA ILE A 67 3.88 -9.03 -23.60
C ILE A 67 3.98 -8.62 -22.13
N CYS A 68 4.09 -9.60 -21.22
CA CYS A 68 4.27 -9.32 -19.79
C CYS A 68 5.60 -8.63 -19.51
N ASN A 69 6.71 -9.10 -20.09
CA ASN A 69 8.04 -8.51 -19.89
C ASN A 69 8.13 -7.08 -20.43
N ALA A 70 7.60 -6.80 -21.63
CA ALA A 70 7.54 -5.44 -22.18
C ALA A 70 6.76 -4.46 -21.27
N TYR A 71 5.71 -4.94 -20.58
CA TYR A 71 4.95 -4.16 -19.60
C TYR A 71 5.78 -3.81 -18.34
N PHE A 72 6.74 -4.67 -17.96
CA PHE A 72 7.63 -4.44 -16.81
C PHE A 72 8.88 -3.62 -17.20
N THR A 73 9.47 -3.83 -18.37
CA THR A 73 10.69 -3.11 -18.82
C THR A 73 10.44 -1.61 -19.04
N LEU A 74 9.27 -1.23 -19.58
CA LEU A 74 8.88 0.19 -19.74
C LEU A 74 8.68 0.93 -18.41
N LYS A 75 8.58 0.20 -17.29
CA LYS A 75 8.50 0.78 -15.95
C LYS A 75 9.88 1.19 -15.41
N GLU A 76 10.97 0.69 -15.99
CA GLU A 76 12.34 0.94 -15.54
C GLU A 76 13.08 1.98 -16.39
N THR A 77 12.70 2.18 -17.66
CA THR A 77 13.35 3.17 -18.55
C THR A 77 12.48 4.41 -18.76
N GLU A 78 12.62 5.42 -17.89
CA GLU A 78 12.20 6.80 -18.19
C GLU A 78 13.29 7.49 -19.05
N GLU A 79 13.36 7.22 -20.34
CA GLU A 79 14.17 8.03 -21.26
C GLU A 79 13.43 9.33 -21.64
N LYS A 80 14.06 10.46 -21.32
CA LYS A 80 13.53 11.84 -21.45
C LYS A 80 13.82 12.48 -22.81
N THR A 81 13.45 11.86 -23.93
CA THR A 81 13.52 12.57 -25.22
C THR A 81 12.33 12.26 -26.11
N PRO A 82 11.57 13.28 -26.56
CA PRO A 82 10.47 13.07 -27.49
C PRO A 82 11.04 12.81 -28.90
N ARG A 83 10.79 11.62 -29.44
CA ARG A 83 10.99 11.33 -30.87
C ARG A 83 9.77 11.81 -31.66
N THR A 84 9.98 12.28 -32.89
CA THR A 84 8.91 12.83 -33.74
C THR A 84 8.03 11.73 -34.35
N PRO A 85 6.76 12.01 -34.70
CA PRO A 85 5.82 11.01 -35.25
C PRO A 85 6.30 10.28 -36.51
N ALA A 86 7.13 10.93 -37.34
CA ALA A 86 7.69 10.33 -38.56
C ALA A 86 8.64 9.16 -38.28
N GLN A 87 9.29 9.13 -37.11
CA GLN A 87 10.20 8.04 -36.72
C GLN A 87 9.45 6.82 -36.14
N PHE A 88 8.13 6.91 -35.94
CA PHE A 88 7.30 5.84 -35.37
C PHE A 88 6.60 4.95 -36.41
N LEU A 89 6.56 5.35 -37.69
CA LEU A 89 5.77 4.68 -38.73
C LEU A 89 6.52 3.60 -39.52
N GLU A 90 7.85 3.48 -39.38
CA GLU A 90 8.68 2.61 -40.23
C GLU A 90 8.86 1.17 -39.74
N ARG A 91 8.31 0.78 -38.57
CA ARG A 91 8.49 -0.57 -38.03
C ARG A 91 7.18 -1.08 -37.46
N GLY A 92 6.69 -2.21 -37.96
CA GLY A 92 5.50 -2.88 -37.43
C GLY A 92 5.68 -3.18 -35.95
N HIS A 93 5.04 -2.37 -35.09
CA HIS A 93 5.16 -2.47 -33.64
C HIS A 93 3.79 -2.61 -32.98
N TYR A 94 3.72 -3.51 -32.01
CA TYR A 94 2.63 -3.65 -31.06
C TYR A 94 2.70 -2.49 -30.04
N TYR A 95 1.62 -1.73 -29.88
CA TYR A 95 1.55 -0.65 -28.90
C TYR A 95 1.00 -1.18 -27.56
N VAL A 96 1.68 -0.86 -26.46
CA VAL A 96 1.18 -1.05 -25.09
C VAL A 96 0.90 0.32 -24.50
N VAL A 97 -0.37 0.73 -24.47
CA VAL A 97 -0.76 2.02 -23.91
C VAL A 97 -0.86 1.92 -22.38
N ASN A 98 0.10 2.51 -21.66
CA ASN A 98 0.06 2.62 -20.19
C ASN A 98 -0.48 3.99 -19.74
N ARG A 99 -0.94 4.02 -18.49
CA ARG A 99 -1.67 5.01 -17.68
C ARG A 99 -1.13 6.45 -17.64
N SER A 100 -0.09 6.80 -18.39
CA SER A 100 0.64 8.08 -18.29
C SER A 100 0.65 8.90 -19.58
N PHE A 101 -0.23 8.65 -20.54
CA PHE A 101 -0.48 9.61 -21.63
C PHE A 101 -1.51 10.63 -21.16
N ARG A 102 -1.04 11.79 -20.66
CA ARG A 102 -1.91 12.92 -20.30
C ARG A 102 -2.01 13.99 -21.38
N GLU A 103 -1.21 13.97 -22.45
CA GLU A 103 -1.10 15.15 -23.34
C GLU A 103 -1.02 14.90 -24.86
N LEU A 104 -1.23 13.68 -25.36
CA LEU A 104 -1.37 13.47 -26.80
C LEU A 104 -2.77 12.90 -27.08
N GLY A 105 -3.55 13.69 -27.82
CA GLY A 105 -4.98 13.49 -28.07
C GLY A 105 -5.32 12.05 -28.46
N SER A 106 -5.90 11.32 -27.51
CA SER A 106 -6.42 9.96 -27.69
C SER A 106 -7.54 9.88 -28.74
N GLY A 107 -8.15 11.01 -29.11
CA GLY A 107 -9.13 11.09 -30.19
C GLY A 107 -8.52 10.97 -31.59
N TYR A 108 -7.25 11.37 -31.79
CA TYR A 108 -6.64 11.45 -33.12
C TYR A 108 -6.14 10.09 -33.65
N LEU A 109 -5.78 9.17 -32.75
CA LEU A 109 -5.31 7.83 -33.10
C LEU A 109 -6.45 6.86 -33.46
N LEU A 110 -7.67 7.11 -32.98
CA LEU A 110 -8.84 6.23 -33.17
C LEU A 110 -9.73 6.64 -34.36
N SER A 111 -9.68 7.90 -34.80
CA SER A 111 -10.50 8.37 -35.93
C SER A 111 -9.97 7.97 -37.31
N ASN A 112 -8.68 7.61 -37.40
CA ASN A 112 -7.99 7.26 -38.65
C ASN A 112 -7.62 5.77 -38.73
N THR A 113 -8.11 4.94 -37.81
CA THR A 113 -7.82 3.51 -37.83
C THR A 113 -8.78 2.79 -38.79
N PRO A 114 -8.29 2.01 -39.77
CA PRO A 114 -9.11 1.22 -40.68
C PRO A 114 -10.13 0.33 -39.93
N ALA A 115 -11.34 0.18 -40.48
CA ALA A 115 -12.46 -0.52 -39.83
C ALA A 115 -12.20 -2.01 -39.52
N ASP A 116 -11.18 -2.58 -40.15
CA ASP A 116 -10.68 -3.95 -40.02
C ASP A 116 -9.56 -4.11 -38.97
N THR A 117 -9.18 -3.03 -38.27
CA THR A 117 -8.13 -3.09 -37.24
C THR A 117 -8.58 -3.91 -36.02
N GLU A 118 -7.87 -5.02 -35.75
CA GLU A 118 -8.14 -5.86 -34.60
C GLU A 118 -7.60 -5.20 -33.31
N ILE A 119 -8.51 -4.77 -32.45
CA ILE A 119 -8.18 -4.30 -31.10
C ILE A 119 -8.28 -5.49 -30.14
N LYS A 120 -7.12 -6.01 -29.70
CA LYS A 120 -7.04 -7.00 -28.62
C LYS A 120 -6.92 -6.28 -27.29
N LEU A 121 -8.00 -6.26 -26.52
CA LEU A 121 -8.03 -5.71 -25.17
C LEU A 121 -7.62 -6.80 -24.20
N ILE A 122 -6.38 -6.72 -23.71
CA ILE A 122 -5.83 -7.69 -22.78
C ILE A 122 -6.12 -7.19 -21.36
N LEU A 123 -7.01 -7.90 -20.66
CA LEU A 123 -7.27 -7.71 -19.24
C LEU A 123 -6.34 -8.63 -18.43
N PRO A 124 -5.19 -8.15 -17.92
CA PRO A 124 -4.50 -8.87 -16.87
C PRO A 124 -5.47 -9.04 -15.70
N LYS A 125 -5.75 -10.29 -15.34
CA LYS A 125 -6.38 -10.60 -14.05
C LYS A 125 -5.39 -10.16 -12.97
N LEU A 126 -5.50 -8.92 -12.48
CA LEU A 126 -4.76 -8.45 -11.31
C LEU A 126 -5.18 -9.16 -10.01
N ARG A 127 -6.20 -10.04 -10.07
CA ARG A 127 -6.74 -10.82 -8.95
C ARG A 127 -6.49 -12.33 -9.07
N GLU A 128 -5.51 -12.80 -9.86
CA GLU A 128 -5.03 -14.17 -9.66
C GLU A 128 -4.12 -14.18 -8.43
N ASN A 129 -4.68 -14.64 -7.30
CA ASN A 129 -4.00 -15.08 -6.06
C ASN A 129 -4.08 -14.23 -4.78
N LEU A 130 -5.09 -13.37 -4.64
CA LEU A 130 -5.65 -13.19 -3.28
C LEU A 130 -6.78 -14.22 -3.16
N TRP A 131 -6.76 -15.04 -2.11
CA TRP A 131 -7.87 -15.92 -1.74
C TRP A 131 -9.19 -15.16 -1.93
N PRO A 132 -10.29 -15.77 -2.43
CA PRO A 132 -11.44 -15.03 -2.97
C PRO A 132 -12.05 -13.95 -2.06
N ASN A 133 -11.76 -14.02 -0.75
CA ASN A 133 -12.31 -13.14 0.27
C ASN A 133 -11.27 -12.29 1.03
N TYR A 134 -9.97 -12.32 0.69
CA TYR A 134 -8.99 -11.46 1.37
C TYR A 134 -9.11 -10.01 0.89
N ILE A 135 -9.24 -9.09 1.85
CA ILE A 135 -9.30 -7.65 1.58
C ILE A 135 -8.00 -7.00 2.05
N GLU A 136 -7.27 -6.38 1.12
CA GLU A 136 -6.01 -5.72 1.40
C GLU A 136 -6.21 -4.35 2.05
N ASN A 137 -5.48 -4.07 3.14
CA ASN A 137 -5.45 -2.72 3.72
C ASN A 137 -4.87 -1.71 2.71
N PRO A 138 -5.62 -0.66 2.32
CA PRO A 138 -5.13 0.40 1.44
C PRO A 138 -3.81 1.06 1.90
N LYS A 139 -3.57 1.13 3.21
CA LYS A 139 -2.36 1.72 3.80
C LYS A 139 -1.10 0.89 3.53
N THR A 140 -1.20 -0.43 3.40
CA THR A 140 -0.06 -1.33 3.22
C THR A 140 0.21 -1.68 1.76
N LYS A 141 -0.62 -1.22 0.83
CA LYS A 141 -0.42 -1.43 -0.61
C LYS A 141 0.98 -1.04 -1.06
N ALA A 142 1.64 -1.96 -1.76
CA ALA A 142 3.01 -1.83 -2.27
C ALA A 142 4.08 -1.53 -1.19
N SER A 143 3.82 -1.89 0.08
CA SER A 143 4.78 -1.65 1.17
C SER A 143 5.66 -2.86 1.52
N GLY A 144 5.44 -4.02 0.88
CA GLY A 144 6.05 -5.29 1.29
C GLY A 144 5.44 -5.90 2.55
N ILE A 145 4.40 -5.27 3.12
CA ILE A 145 3.65 -5.75 4.29
C ILE A 145 2.22 -6.08 3.88
N ILE A 146 1.71 -7.18 4.43
CA ILE A 146 0.32 -7.60 4.28
C ILE A 146 -0.30 -7.77 5.66
N CYS A 147 -1.49 -7.23 5.86
CA CYS A 147 -2.20 -7.34 7.13
C CYS A 147 -2.93 -8.68 7.23
N CYS A 148 -3.07 -9.16 8.46
CA CYS A 148 -3.71 -10.43 8.77
C CYS A 148 -4.51 -10.27 10.06
N ILE A 149 -5.78 -10.71 10.09
CA ILE A 149 -6.63 -10.67 11.29
C ILE A 149 -7.23 -12.07 11.49
N PRO A 150 -6.64 -12.90 12.36
CA PRO A 150 -7.12 -14.27 12.58
C PRO A 150 -8.36 -14.36 13.46
N GLN A 151 -8.65 -13.34 14.26
CA GLN A 151 -9.84 -13.33 15.12
C GLN A 151 -11.11 -12.93 14.34
N THR A 152 -12.24 -13.51 14.72
CA THR A 152 -13.58 -13.11 14.28
C THR A 152 -14.19 -12.06 15.20
N GLY A 153 -15.14 -11.28 14.65
CA GLY A 153 -15.91 -10.29 15.39
C GLY A 153 -15.12 -9.07 15.86
N ARG A 154 -15.78 -8.26 16.70
CA ARG A 154 -15.22 -7.02 17.24
C ARG A 154 -14.18 -7.28 18.34
N CYS A 155 -13.16 -6.43 18.39
CA CYS A 155 -12.16 -6.44 19.44
C CYS A 155 -12.81 -6.10 20.80
N PRO A 156 -12.61 -6.91 21.84
CA PRO A 156 -13.24 -6.69 23.14
C PRO A 156 -12.75 -5.42 23.84
N MET A 157 -11.61 -4.86 23.42
CA MET A 157 -11.07 -3.62 23.99
C MET A 157 -11.93 -2.38 23.70
N LYS A 158 -12.75 -2.41 22.63
CA LYS A 158 -13.71 -1.36 22.26
C LYS A 158 -13.17 0.08 22.35
N CYS A 159 -11.89 0.28 22.01
CA CYS A 159 -11.26 1.60 22.11
C CYS A 159 -11.99 2.61 21.21
N LYS A 160 -12.43 3.74 21.78
CA LYS A 160 -13.22 4.78 21.09
C LYS A 160 -12.57 5.27 19.79
N ASP A 161 -11.27 5.54 19.83
CA ASP A 161 -10.53 6.06 18.67
C ASP A 161 -10.10 4.97 17.67
N CYS A 162 -10.49 3.71 17.87
CA CYS A 162 -10.10 2.63 16.97
C CYS A 162 -11.02 2.59 15.74
N PHE A 163 -10.47 2.86 14.56
CA PHE A 163 -11.19 2.73 13.28
C PHE A 163 -11.79 1.33 13.09
N PHE A 164 -11.10 0.29 13.55
CA PHE A 164 -11.59 -1.09 13.50
C PHE A 164 -12.83 -1.33 14.37
N GLN A 165 -13.07 -0.53 15.41
CA GLN A 165 -14.21 -0.72 16.32
C GLN A 165 -15.40 0.21 16.04
N SER A 166 -15.23 1.21 15.20
CA SER A 166 -16.16 2.33 15.07
C SER A 166 -16.99 2.34 13.78
N GLY A 167 -17.14 1.20 13.10
CA GLY A 167 -17.89 1.15 11.84
C GLY A 167 -17.12 1.72 10.64
N ARG A 168 -15.80 1.92 10.78
CA ARG A 168 -14.96 2.67 9.83
C ARG A 168 -13.80 1.85 9.29
N SER A 169 -13.76 0.56 9.60
CA SER A 169 -12.76 -0.35 9.08
C SER A 169 -12.89 -0.46 7.56
N TYR A 170 -11.78 -0.74 6.88
CA TYR A 170 -11.81 -1.15 5.47
C TYR A 170 -12.40 -2.56 5.27
N LEU A 171 -12.75 -3.22 6.38
CA LEU A 171 -13.36 -4.56 6.45
C LEU A 171 -14.83 -4.53 6.89
N GLU A 172 -15.49 -3.36 6.94
CA GLU A 172 -16.91 -3.34 7.28
C GLU A 172 -17.78 -3.94 6.16
N PRO A 173 -18.84 -4.72 6.49
CA PRO A 173 -19.19 -5.19 7.84
C PRO A 173 -18.20 -6.27 8.33
N LEU A 174 -17.75 -6.16 9.60
CA LEU A 174 -16.73 -7.05 10.14
C LEU A 174 -17.14 -8.52 10.20
N ASP A 175 -18.44 -8.79 10.40
CA ASP A 175 -18.95 -10.16 10.57
C ASP A 175 -18.84 -10.97 9.27
N ASP A 176 -18.87 -10.31 8.12
CA ASP A 176 -18.77 -10.96 6.81
C ASP A 176 -17.31 -11.09 6.32
N ASN A 177 -16.42 -10.25 6.84
CA ASN A 177 -15.05 -10.09 6.33
C ASN A 177 -13.97 -10.60 7.30
N LEU A 178 -14.35 -11.20 8.43
CA LEU A 178 -13.42 -11.80 9.38
C LEU A 178 -13.63 -13.32 9.50
N PRO A 179 -12.55 -14.11 9.63
CA PRO A 179 -11.15 -13.68 9.70
C PRO A 179 -10.61 -13.22 8.32
N ASN A 180 -9.75 -12.21 8.31
CA ASN A 180 -9.13 -11.69 7.09
C ASN A 180 -7.67 -12.18 7.01
N MET A 181 -7.50 -13.37 6.44
CA MET A 181 -6.23 -14.10 6.38
C MET A 181 -5.75 -14.24 4.93
N PRO A 182 -4.56 -13.74 4.55
CA PRO A 182 -4.03 -13.93 3.19
C PRO A 182 -3.59 -15.39 2.97
N ASN A 183 -3.55 -15.86 1.73
CA ASN A 183 -3.04 -17.21 1.43
C ASN A 183 -1.54 -17.32 1.78
N PRO A 184 -1.11 -18.30 2.62
CA PRO A 184 0.29 -18.43 3.04
C PRO A 184 1.27 -18.68 1.89
N ASP A 185 0.94 -19.55 0.94
CA ASP A 185 1.82 -19.90 -0.18
C ASP A 185 2.07 -18.68 -1.09
N TRP A 186 1.03 -17.89 -1.33
CA TRP A 186 1.14 -16.66 -2.10
C TRP A 186 1.98 -15.59 -1.38
N VAL A 187 1.76 -15.41 -0.07
CA VAL A 187 2.56 -14.50 0.76
C VAL A 187 4.03 -14.87 0.69
N GLU A 188 4.34 -16.15 0.84
CA GLU A 188 5.71 -16.67 0.79
C GLU A 188 6.34 -16.49 -0.59
N LYS A 189 5.64 -16.88 -1.66
CA LYS A 189 6.09 -16.75 -3.06
C LYS A 189 6.47 -15.32 -3.42
N HIS A 190 5.79 -14.33 -2.85
CA HIS A 190 6.01 -12.91 -3.16
C HIS A 190 6.89 -12.17 -2.15
N GLY A 191 7.43 -12.87 -1.14
CA GLY A 191 8.38 -12.25 -0.25
C GLY A 191 7.77 -11.37 0.85
N TYR A 192 6.46 -11.44 1.09
CA TYR A 192 5.78 -10.49 1.98
C TYR A 192 6.01 -10.80 3.48
N VAL A 193 5.98 -9.74 4.29
CA VAL A 193 5.94 -9.83 5.76
C VAL A 193 4.51 -9.62 6.25
N ILE A 194 4.02 -10.51 7.10
CA ILE A 194 2.69 -10.41 7.69
C ILE A 194 2.71 -9.52 8.94
N ARG A 195 1.89 -8.47 8.92
CA ARG A 195 1.51 -7.73 10.13
C ARG A 195 0.28 -8.37 10.74
N VAL A 196 0.46 -9.11 11.82
CA VAL A 196 -0.63 -9.73 12.55
C VAL A 196 -1.35 -8.67 13.37
N ASN A 197 -2.66 -8.61 13.18
CA ASN A 197 -3.62 -7.70 13.78
C ASN A 197 -3.41 -6.23 13.46
N ASP A 198 -4.19 -5.80 12.47
CA ASP A 198 -4.34 -4.41 12.03
C ASP A 198 -5.75 -3.88 12.36
N GLY A 199 -6.06 -3.86 13.66
CA GLY A 199 -7.35 -3.41 14.16
C GLY A 199 -7.77 -4.13 15.44
N ASN A 200 -7.60 -5.45 15.49
CA ASN A 200 -7.67 -6.24 16.71
C ASN A 200 -6.33 -6.16 17.48
N ASP A 201 -6.25 -6.81 18.64
CA ASP A 201 -5.03 -6.87 19.45
C ASP A 201 -4.43 -8.28 19.38
N SER A 202 -3.12 -8.40 19.09
CA SER A 202 -2.46 -9.70 19.00
C SER A 202 -2.38 -10.48 20.30
N ASN A 203 -2.43 -9.79 21.44
CA ASN A 203 -2.36 -10.44 22.74
C ASN A 203 -3.74 -10.74 23.33
N ASN A 204 -4.81 -10.23 22.70
CA ASN A 204 -6.15 -10.72 22.95
C ASN A 204 -6.31 -12.13 22.37
N ARG A 205 -6.28 -13.14 23.26
CA ARG A 205 -6.19 -14.57 22.93
C ARG A 205 -4.87 -14.92 22.22
N GLY A 206 -3.75 -14.39 22.71
CA GLY A 206 -2.42 -14.53 22.10
C GLY A 206 -2.04 -15.93 21.64
N LYS A 207 -2.29 -16.97 22.45
CA LYS A 207 -2.03 -18.37 22.05
C LYS A 207 -2.77 -18.79 20.78
N SER A 208 -4.06 -18.44 20.67
CA SER A 208 -4.85 -18.72 19.47
C SER A 208 -4.35 -17.92 18.27
N VAL A 209 -3.95 -16.66 18.48
CA VAL A 209 -3.41 -15.81 17.41
C VAL A 209 -2.11 -16.38 16.86
N ILE A 210 -1.21 -16.82 17.72
CA ILE A 210 0.07 -17.46 17.35
C ILE A 210 -0.22 -18.72 16.54
N GLU A 211 -1.07 -19.61 17.06
CA GLU A 211 -1.43 -20.87 16.41
C GLU A 211 -2.05 -20.64 15.02
N SER A 212 -3.01 -19.72 14.90
CA SER A 212 -3.66 -19.40 13.62
C SER A 212 -2.72 -18.76 12.60
N THR A 213 -1.58 -18.21 13.03
CA THR A 213 -0.61 -17.53 12.17
C THR A 213 0.70 -18.30 11.99
N LYS A 214 0.77 -19.55 12.48
CA LYS A 214 1.97 -20.39 12.42
C LYS A 214 2.49 -20.67 11.00
N LEU A 215 1.60 -20.66 10.02
CA LEU A 215 1.92 -20.92 8.61
C LEU A 215 2.68 -19.75 7.93
N TYR A 216 2.62 -18.54 8.49
CA TYR A 216 3.35 -17.40 7.95
C TYR A 216 4.76 -17.35 8.54
N LYS A 217 5.77 -17.65 7.73
CA LYS A 217 7.17 -17.66 8.17
C LYS A 217 7.70 -16.28 8.56
N ARG A 218 7.26 -15.24 7.83
CA ARG A 218 7.64 -13.85 8.08
C ARG A 218 6.45 -13.10 8.63
N LYS A 219 6.42 -12.88 9.94
CA LYS A 219 5.33 -12.20 10.62
C LYS A 219 5.83 -11.37 11.79
N PHE A 220 5.05 -10.38 12.19
CA PHE A 220 5.21 -9.70 13.48
C PHE A 220 3.85 -9.37 14.07
N TYR A 221 3.79 -9.26 15.39
CA TYR A 221 2.58 -9.03 16.14
C TYR A 221 2.45 -7.56 16.55
N ASN A 222 1.24 -7.03 16.49
CA ASN A 222 0.94 -5.68 16.95
C ASN A 222 -0.05 -5.74 18.13
N THR A 223 0.33 -5.17 19.26
CA THR A 223 -0.46 -5.20 20.50
C THR A 223 -0.38 -3.87 21.25
N ALA A 224 -1.37 -3.63 22.09
CA ALA A 224 -1.46 -2.59 23.10
C ALA A 224 -1.53 -3.17 24.53
N ILE A 225 -1.44 -4.49 24.68
CA ILE A 225 -1.52 -5.21 25.96
C ILE A 225 -0.11 -5.70 26.31
N PRO A 226 0.57 -5.12 27.30
CA PRO A 226 1.98 -5.38 27.61
C PRO A 226 2.18 -6.65 28.47
N LYS A 227 1.42 -7.71 28.21
CA LYS A 227 1.46 -8.96 28.99
C LYS A 227 2.26 -10.02 28.24
N ASP A 228 3.16 -10.71 28.92
CA ASP A 228 3.84 -11.91 28.41
C ASP A 228 4.41 -11.76 26.98
N LEU A 229 4.97 -10.59 26.66
CA LEU A 229 5.36 -10.25 25.29
C LEU A 229 6.44 -11.19 24.73
N GLU A 230 7.26 -11.79 25.60
CA GLU A 230 8.27 -12.78 25.21
C GLU A 230 7.68 -14.10 24.71
N ASN A 231 6.39 -14.38 24.97
CA ASN A 231 5.74 -15.61 24.52
C ASN A 231 5.33 -15.59 23.05
N PHE A 232 5.47 -14.46 22.35
CA PHE A 232 5.28 -14.42 20.90
C PHE A 232 6.48 -15.04 20.17
N ASP A 233 6.20 -15.89 19.19
CA ASP A 233 7.19 -16.60 18.36
C ASP A 233 7.82 -15.72 17.26
N ALA A 234 7.54 -14.41 17.26
CA ALA A 234 8.01 -13.47 16.26
C ALA A 234 8.13 -12.05 16.87
N PRO A 235 8.72 -11.08 16.13
CA PRO A 235 8.83 -9.70 16.60
C PRO A 235 7.49 -9.09 17.02
N VAL A 236 7.52 -8.22 18.02
CA VAL A 236 6.32 -7.57 18.60
C VAL A 236 6.44 -6.05 18.56
N VAL A 237 5.39 -5.38 18.10
CA VAL A 237 5.19 -3.94 18.23
C VAL A 237 4.25 -3.68 19.39
N LEU A 238 4.70 -2.88 20.36
CA LEU A 238 3.86 -2.43 21.48
C LEU A 238 3.41 -0.98 21.28
N THR A 239 2.11 -0.74 21.35
CA THR A 239 1.59 0.63 21.54
C THR A 239 1.60 0.97 23.02
N VAL A 240 2.45 1.90 23.43
CA VAL A 240 2.73 2.13 24.86
C VAL A 240 1.70 3.01 25.56
N ASN A 241 0.97 3.86 24.83
CA ASN A 241 -0.07 4.75 25.37
C ASN A 241 -1.41 4.57 24.63
N PRO A 242 -2.05 3.40 24.71
CA PRO A 242 -3.29 3.12 23.98
C PRO A 242 -4.52 3.79 24.61
N ALA A 243 -5.53 4.06 23.79
CA ALA A 243 -6.87 4.51 24.24
C ALA A 243 -6.79 5.70 25.21
N GLU A 244 -7.44 5.61 26.37
CA GLU A 244 -7.48 6.66 27.42
C GLU A 244 -6.10 7.01 27.99
N MET A 245 -5.09 6.17 27.76
CA MET A 245 -3.72 6.44 28.18
C MET A 245 -3.00 7.44 27.27
N THR A 246 -3.53 7.71 26.07
CA THR A 246 -2.85 8.48 25.01
C THR A 246 -2.20 9.76 25.54
N ASP A 247 -2.88 10.46 26.46
CA ASP A 247 -2.43 11.74 26.99
C ASP A 247 -1.92 11.69 28.44
N THR A 248 -2.05 10.56 29.15
CA THR A 248 -1.90 10.51 30.61
C THR A 248 -0.78 9.60 31.11
N LYS A 249 -0.51 8.48 30.42
CA LYS A 249 0.49 7.50 30.87
C LYS A 249 0.99 6.63 29.73
N ALA A 250 2.14 6.01 29.93
CA ALA A 250 2.71 5.06 29.00
C ALA A 250 3.26 3.83 29.72
N TYR A 251 3.24 2.70 29.03
CA TYR A 251 3.96 1.50 29.46
C TYR A 251 5.46 1.70 29.23
N LEU A 252 6.23 1.80 30.32
CA LEU A 252 7.69 1.83 30.32
C LEU A 252 8.18 0.44 30.77
N LEU A 253 8.43 -0.45 29.80
CA LEU A 253 8.80 -1.84 30.10
C LEU A 253 10.20 -1.92 30.73
N ASP A 254 10.32 -2.71 31.79
CA ASP A 254 11.59 -3.12 32.37
C ASP A 254 11.42 -4.49 33.06
N PRO A 255 12.05 -5.58 32.58
CA PRO A 255 13.01 -5.65 31.47
C PRO A 255 12.37 -5.48 30.08
N ILE A 256 13.22 -5.23 29.06
CA ILE A 256 12.79 -5.15 27.65
C ILE A 256 12.74 -6.55 27.02
N PRO A 257 11.58 -6.99 26.48
CA PRO A 257 11.47 -8.27 25.78
C PRO A 257 12.43 -8.38 24.59
N LYS A 258 13.10 -9.52 24.43
CA LYS A 258 14.08 -9.73 23.34
C LYS A 258 13.47 -9.53 21.93
N ASN A 259 12.22 -9.95 21.78
CA ASN A 259 11.45 -9.86 20.55
C ASN A 259 10.74 -8.49 20.36
N LEU A 260 10.93 -7.50 21.25
CA LEU A 260 10.32 -6.18 21.09
C LEU A 260 10.93 -5.44 19.89
N MET A 261 10.18 -5.35 18.80
CA MET A 261 10.62 -4.78 17.52
C MET A 261 10.84 -3.27 17.62
N PHE A 262 9.80 -2.57 18.08
CA PHE A 262 9.81 -1.15 18.40
C PHE A 262 8.60 -0.81 19.26
N VAL A 263 8.61 0.38 19.85
CA VAL A 263 7.42 0.94 20.49
C VAL A 263 6.74 1.95 19.60
N ARG A 264 5.42 1.88 19.55
CA ARG A 264 4.57 2.86 18.89
C ARG A 264 3.99 3.80 19.95
N VAL A 265 4.15 5.10 19.72
CA VAL A 265 3.63 6.14 20.62
C VAL A 265 2.60 6.95 19.88
N ARG A 266 1.41 7.09 20.46
CA ARG A 266 0.39 8.00 19.96
C ARG A 266 0.75 9.43 20.35
N VAL A 267 0.78 10.33 19.37
CA VAL A 267 1.28 11.69 19.56
C VAL A 267 0.24 12.72 19.18
N ASN A 268 0.12 13.73 20.04
CA ASN A 268 -0.72 14.91 19.93
C ASN A 268 0.12 16.16 20.21
N THR A 269 -0.48 17.33 20.03
CA THR A 269 0.20 18.60 20.36
C THR A 269 0.20 18.95 21.85
N TRP A 270 -0.49 18.16 22.70
CA TRP A 270 -0.61 18.39 24.14
C TRP A 270 -0.03 17.29 25.04
N ASN A 271 0.36 16.14 24.48
CA ASN A 271 0.94 15.02 25.25
C ASN A 271 2.47 14.92 25.15
N LEU A 272 3.16 16.01 24.77
CA LEU A 272 4.58 15.97 24.43
C LEU A 272 5.49 15.59 25.61
N SER A 273 5.14 15.96 26.84
CA SER A 273 5.91 15.54 28.02
C SER A 273 5.94 14.01 28.18
N LEU A 274 4.78 13.36 28.01
CA LEU A 274 4.69 11.90 28.01
C LEU A 274 5.50 11.27 26.87
N VAL A 275 5.49 11.91 25.68
CA VAL A 275 6.28 11.44 24.54
C VAL A 275 7.78 11.55 24.83
N ASP A 276 8.23 12.63 25.50
CA ASP A 276 9.62 12.81 25.90
C ASP A 276 10.06 11.70 26.86
N GLU A 277 9.25 11.37 27.88
CA GLU A 277 9.53 10.26 28.82
C GLU A 277 9.69 8.91 28.12
N VAL A 278 8.79 8.61 27.17
CA VAL A 278 8.86 7.37 26.38
C VAL A 278 10.12 7.34 25.52
N ILE A 279 10.45 8.45 24.85
CA ILE A 279 11.65 8.54 24.03
C ILE A 279 12.89 8.33 24.89
N GLU A 280 13.01 8.99 26.03
CA GLU A 280 14.13 8.83 26.95
C GLU A 280 14.29 7.35 27.38
N HIS A 281 13.21 6.73 27.87
CA HIS A 281 13.24 5.36 28.38
C HIS A 281 13.67 4.33 27.33
N TYR A 282 13.06 4.36 26.15
CA TYR A 282 13.28 3.35 25.11
C TYR A 282 14.52 3.61 24.26
N SER A 283 14.86 4.87 23.99
CA SER A 283 16.05 5.19 23.19
C SER A 283 17.35 4.90 23.95
N ALA A 284 17.37 5.11 25.28
CA ALA A 284 18.48 4.70 26.14
C ALA A 284 18.74 3.18 26.10
N ARG A 285 17.74 2.38 25.72
CA ARG A 285 17.80 0.92 25.60
C ARG A 285 17.92 0.45 24.15
N GLY A 286 18.16 1.37 23.21
CA GLY A 286 18.33 1.06 21.78
C GLY A 286 17.06 0.52 21.11
N ILE A 287 15.88 0.84 21.65
CA ILE A 287 14.60 0.42 21.09
C ILE A 287 14.05 1.57 20.21
N PRO A 288 13.75 1.32 18.93
CA PRO A 288 13.14 2.32 18.07
C PRO A 288 11.78 2.79 18.59
N ILE A 289 11.49 4.08 18.39
CA ILE A 289 10.25 4.74 18.77
C ILE A 289 9.57 5.28 17.51
N ILE A 290 8.38 4.78 17.22
CA ILE A 290 7.57 5.20 16.07
C ILE A 290 6.42 6.09 16.54
N LEU A 291 6.56 7.39 16.30
CA LEU A 291 5.55 8.41 16.58
C LEU A 291 4.38 8.26 15.59
N THR A 292 3.19 8.03 16.10
CA THR A 292 1.95 7.92 15.33
C THR A 292 1.03 9.06 15.72
N PHE A 293 0.89 10.05 14.84
CA PHE A 293 0.06 11.22 15.10
C PHE A 293 -1.42 10.84 15.05
N MET A 294 -2.18 11.27 16.06
CA MET A 294 -3.60 10.94 16.15
C MET A 294 -4.42 11.67 15.09
N ALA A 295 -5.51 11.01 14.70
CA ALA A 295 -6.53 11.54 13.80
C ALA A 295 -7.88 11.47 14.52
N TYR A 296 -8.56 12.61 14.62
CA TYR A 296 -9.79 12.76 15.41
C TYR A 296 -11.02 12.82 14.51
N PHE A 297 -11.98 11.94 14.74
CA PHE A 297 -13.23 11.91 13.98
C PHE A 297 -14.35 12.65 14.69
N ASP A 298 -14.63 12.21 15.91
CA ASP A 298 -15.60 12.74 16.88
C ASP A 298 -14.90 13.33 18.12
N GLY A 299 -13.57 13.19 18.18
CA GLY A 299 -12.78 13.56 19.34
C GLY A 299 -12.68 15.07 19.56
N GLN A 300 -12.71 15.47 20.83
CA GLN A 300 -12.53 16.85 21.24
C GLN A 300 -11.03 17.20 21.22
N ILE A 301 -10.57 17.79 20.12
CA ILE A 301 -9.30 18.50 20.11
C ILE A 301 -9.47 19.74 21.02
N PRO A 302 -8.63 19.92 22.07
CA PRO A 302 -8.71 21.10 22.93
C PRO A 302 -8.60 22.39 22.11
N ALA A 303 -9.34 23.43 22.52
CA ALA A 303 -9.58 24.62 21.70
C ALA A 303 -8.28 25.30 21.23
N GLU A 304 -7.31 25.42 22.13
CA GLU A 304 -5.99 26.00 21.91
C GLU A 304 -5.12 25.21 20.92
N HIS A 305 -5.44 23.93 20.73
CA HIS A 305 -4.73 23.02 19.84
C HIS A 305 -5.41 22.84 18.47
N LYS A 306 -6.67 23.26 18.30
CA LYS A 306 -7.42 23.09 17.03
C LYS A 306 -6.70 23.62 15.80
N LYS A 307 -5.99 24.75 15.91
CA LYS A 307 -5.17 25.34 14.83
C LYS A 307 -4.06 24.42 14.28
N ASN A 308 -3.69 23.39 15.04
CA ASN A 308 -2.69 22.41 14.64
C ASN A 308 -3.29 21.22 13.89
N TYR A 309 -4.59 21.22 13.64
CA TYR A 309 -5.29 20.16 12.93
C TYR A 309 -6.12 20.73 11.79
N THR A 310 -6.27 19.94 10.73
CA THR A 310 -7.09 20.26 9.58
C THR A 310 -7.96 19.08 9.20
N PHE A 311 -9.18 19.35 8.76
CA PHE A 311 -10.13 18.33 8.35
C PHE A 311 -9.72 17.74 7.01
N ARG A 312 -9.65 16.41 6.92
CA ARG A 312 -9.23 15.69 5.71
C ARG A 312 -9.99 14.40 5.55
N THR A 313 -10.24 14.01 4.30
CA THR A 313 -10.73 12.68 3.94
C THR A 313 -9.57 11.82 3.47
N ARG A 314 -9.39 10.65 4.09
CA ARG A 314 -8.46 9.61 3.61
C ARG A 314 -9.23 8.36 3.24
N THR A 315 -9.17 8.01 1.95
CA THR A 315 -9.77 6.82 1.34
C THR A 315 -11.29 6.75 1.50
N ILE A 316 -11.78 6.49 2.71
CA ILE A 316 -13.20 6.36 3.06
C ILE A 316 -13.61 7.18 4.29
N ASN A 317 -12.66 7.63 5.12
CA ASN A 317 -12.97 8.28 6.39
C ASN A 317 -12.48 9.73 6.39
N SER A 318 -13.34 10.64 6.82
CA SER A 318 -12.95 12.01 7.14
C SER A 318 -12.51 12.12 8.60
N TYR A 319 -11.57 13.00 8.92
CA TYR A 319 -11.10 13.26 10.28
C TYR A 319 -10.22 14.51 10.33
N HIS A 320 -10.06 15.07 11.52
CA HIS A 320 -9.06 16.09 11.83
C HIS A 320 -7.69 15.44 11.98
N ALA A 321 -6.79 15.71 11.05
CA ALA A 321 -5.40 15.26 11.06
C ALA A 321 -4.48 16.42 11.41
N ILE A 322 -3.33 16.14 12.03
CA ILE A 322 -2.31 17.15 12.31
C ILE A 322 -1.90 17.90 11.03
N THR A 323 -1.65 19.21 11.12
CA THR A 323 -1.10 19.99 10.01
C THR A 323 0.39 19.67 9.82
N THR A 324 0.90 19.85 8.60
CA THR A 324 2.31 19.63 8.27
C THR A 324 3.20 20.55 9.10
N LYS A 325 2.75 21.79 9.35
CA LYS A 325 3.46 22.76 10.20
C LYS A 325 3.58 22.27 11.65
N ALA A 326 2.50 21.78 12.23
CA ALA A 326 2.51 21.26 13.60
C ALA A 326 3.33 19.97 13.70
N TRP A 327 3.22 19.07 12.72
CA TRP A 327 4.05 17.87 12.62
C TRP A 327 5.55 18.22 12.59
N LYS A 328 5.97 19.13 11.70
CA LYS A 328 7.37 19.59 11.63
C LYS A 328 7.85 20.15 12.96
N LYS A 329 7.04 20.99 13.62
CA LYS A 329 7.38 21.57 14.93
C LYS A 329 7.65 20.49 15.99
N ILE A 330 6.88 19.41 15.99
CA ILE A 330 7.10 18.29 16.90
C ILE A 330 8.34 17.50 16.50
N MET A 331 8.48 17.13 15.23
CA MET A 331 9.61 16.31 14.77
C MET A 331 10.97 16.98 14.96
N VAL A 332 11.05 18.32 14.81
CA VAL A 332 12.28 19.10 15.06
C VAL A 332 12.79 18.93 16.50
N ARG A 333 11.93 18.60 17.48
CA ARG A 333 12.38 18.30 18.85
C ARG A 333 13.34 17.11 18.93
N TYR A 334 13.25 16.18 17.98
CA TYR A 334 13.96 14.90 18.00
C TYR A 334 14.87 14.66 16.79
N LEU A 335 14.75 15.47 15.74
CA LEU A 335 15.46 15.27 14.46
C LEU A 335 16.36 16.46 14.05
N ASP A 336 16.41 17.54 14.83
CA ASP A 336 17.34 18.65 14.59
C ASP A 336 18.78 18.23 14.93
N ASP A 337 19.78 18.81 14.27
CA ASP A 337 21.20 18.46 14.38
C ASP A 337 21.70 18.49 15.84
N LYS A 338 21.14 19.37 16.67
CA LYS A 338 21.49 19.49 18.09
C LYS A 338 20.83 18.46 19.00
N LYS A 339 19.76 17.81 18.53
CA LYS A 339 18.92 16.88 19.32
C LYS A 339 18.61 15.60 18.55
N TYR A 340 19.46 15.25 17.60
CA TYR A 340 19.22 14.14 16.71
C TYR A 340 19.18 12.82 17.49
N ASN A 341 17.98 12.26 17.60
CA ASN A 341 17.77 10.93 18.17
C ASN A 341 17.53 9.93 17.06
N LYS A 342 18.57 9.15 16.73
CA LYS A 342 18.53 8.11 15.69
C LYS A 342 17.50 7.00 15.93
N TRP A 343 16.89 6.94 17.11
CA TRP A 343 15.88 5.94 17.44
C TRP A 343 14.45 6.43 17.21
N VAL A 344 14.24 7.71 16.90
CA VAL A 344 12.89 8.30 16.77
C VAL A 344 12.50 8.47 15.31
N TYR A 345 11.33 7.95 14.94
CA TYR A 345 10.78 8.04 13.58
C TYR A 345 9.30 8.41 13.61
N SER A 346 8.79 8.99 12.52
CA SER A 346 7.35 9.17 12.31
C SER A 346 6.77 7.98 11.54
N CYS A 347 5.59 7.50 11.93
CA CYS A 347 4.74 6.68 11.06
C CYS A 347 4.28 7.56 9.89
N GLY A 348 4.47 7.09 8.65
CA GLY A 348 4.32 7.95 7.47
C GLY A 348 5.54 8.87 7.26
N LYS A 349 5.81 9.25 6.01
CA LYS A 349 7.00 10.06 5.67
C LYS A 349 6.86 11.50 6.18
N ILE A 350 5.69 12.07 5.93
CA ILE A 350 5.25 13.39 6.39
C ILE A 350 3.77 13.20 6.74
N GLU A 351 3.32 13.75 7.85
CA GLU A 351 1.89 13.86 8.19
C GLU A 351 1.37 15.27 7.87
N GLY A 352 0.05 15.38 7.72
CA GLY A 352 -0.61 16.64 7.33
C GLY A 352 -0.78 16.83 5.83
N GLU A 353 -1.13 18.04 5.42
CA GLU A 353 -1.60 18.43 4.08
C GLU A 353 -0.71 17.91 2.96
N HIS A 354 0.61 17.95 3.14
CA HIS A 354 1.60 17.50 2.16
C HIS A 354 2.02 16.04 2.33
N GLY A 355 1.45 15.38 3.34
CA GLY A 355 1.83 14.07 3.81
C GLY A 355 1.06 12.92 3.18
N THR A 356 1.69 11.75 3.19
CA THR A 356 1.09 10.46 2.86
C THR A 356 1.36 9.46 3.98
N THR A 357 0.35 8.65 4.27
CA THR A 357 0.41 7.65 5.35
C THR A 357 0.54 6.22 4.85
N ALA A 358 0.71 6.06 3.54
CA ALA A 358 0.98 4.75 2.97
C ALA A 358 2.34 4.24 3.47
N CYS A 359 2.35 3.01 3.97
CA CYS A 359 3.50 2.41 4.64
C CYS A 359 4.74 2.33 3.73
N ARG A 360 4.52 2.21 2.41
CA ARG A 360 5.57 2.16 1.38
C ARG A 360 6.51 3.38 1.38
N HIS A 361 6.10 4.50 1.99
CA HIS A 361 6.90 5.72 2.02
C HIS A 361 7.72 5.89 3.30
N CYS A 362 7.34 5.25 4.41
CA CYS A 362 8.10 5.33 5.66
C CYS A 362 9.02 4.12 5.86
N GLY A 363 8.61 2.91 5.43
CA GLY A 363 9.44 1.70 5.53
C GLY A 363 9.75 1.21 6.94
N ASN A 364 9.41 1.96 8.00
CA ASN A 364 9.81 1.66 9.38
C ASN A 364 9.49 0.21 9.80
N CYS A 365 8.27 -0.27 9.53
CA CYS A 365 7.87 -1.62 9.95
C CYS A 365 8.71 -2.72 9.29
N LEU A 366 9.08 -2.59 8.01
CA LEU A 366 9.95 -3.56 7.36
C LEU A 366 11.39 -3.46 7.86
N ARG A 367 11.93 -2.24 7.95
CA ARG A 367 13.28 -1.98 8.44
C ARG A 367 13.47 -2.60 9.82
N GLU A 368 12.57 -2.29 10.76
CA GLU A 368 12.68 -2.79 12.13
C GLU A 368 12.36 -4.28 12.24
N TYR A 369 11.53 -4.84 11.36
CA TYR A 369 11.30 -6.28 11.30
C TYR A 369 12.62 -7.01 11.02
N PHE A 370 13.32 -6.67 9.94
CA PHE A 370 14.57 -7.34 9.59
C PHE A 370 15.67 -7.12 10.64
N ALA A 371 15.82 -5.89 11.14
CA ALA A 371 16.77 -5.59 12.22
C ALA A 371 16.48 -6.39 13.50
N THR A 372 15.20 -6.61 13.83
CA THR A 372 14.81 -7.39 15.01
C THR A 372 15.04 -8.88 14.80
N ILE A 373 14.76 -9.41 13.61
CA ILE A 373 15.06 -10.81 13.27
C ILE A 373 16.57 -11.07 13.40
N GLU A 374 17.43 -10.18 12.91
CA GLU A 374 18.88 -10.28 13.08
C GLU A 374 19.29 -10.25 14.55
N ARG A 375 18.73 -9.32 15.33
CA ARG A 375 18.99 -9.22 16.77
C ARG A 375 18.55 -10.47 17.55
N MET A 376 17.44 -11.08 17.17
CA MET A 376 16.95 -12.32 17.81
C MET A 376 17.89 -13.49 17.52
N LYS A 377 18.39 -13.63 16.28
CA LYS A 377 19.34 -14.69 15.90
C LYS A 377 20.69 -14.58 16.62
N ASN A 378 21.25 -13.38 16.73
CA ASN A 378 22.56 -13.21 17.37
C ASN A 378 22.52 -13.59 18.86
N LYS A 379 21.40 -13.33 19.54
CA LYS A 379 21.22 -13.68 20.96
C LYS A 379 21.07 -15.17 21.20
N GLU A 380 20.55 -15.93 20.24
CA GLU A 380 20.50 -17.40 20.31
C GLU A 380 21.90 -18.02 20.19
N GLN A 381 22.88 -17.31 19.63
CA GLN A 381 24.27 -17.77 19.53
C GLN A 381 25.09 -17.48 20.79
N GLU A 382 24.66 -16.51 21.61
CA GLU A 382 25.32 -16.11 22.85
C GLU A 382 24.83 -16.89 24.09
N SER A 383 23.68 -17.57 23.98
CA SER A 383 23.06 -18.39 25.03
C SER A 383 23.31 -19.87 24.81
#